data_AF-A0A9Q3DR36-F1
#
_entry.id   AF-A0A9Q3DR36-F1
#
_cell.length_a   1.000
_cell.length_b   1.000
_cell.length_c   1.000
_cell.angle_alpha   90.00
_cell.angle_beta   90.00
_cell.angle_gamma   90.00
#
_symmetry.space_group_name_H-M   'P 1'
#
loop_
_entity.id
_entity.type
_entity.pdbx_description
1 polymer ?
#
loop_
_entity_poly.entity_id
_entity_poly.type
_entity_poly.pdbx_seq_one_letter_code
_entity_poly.pdbx_strand_id
1 'polypeptide(L)'
;MGVWVEWPSSEAESAWPDQFSLLEAPTKIPRPTLEPKHNHNKLPDNRSSSQLMHKAYHVLRVAESSPASEAGIEPFFDYIVGIGGEQVTEDGETLARWLDESEGKTITLQVYSSRKQEVRTIRTSPNRQWSSPPSNSRSEPSSQKPSLLGLSLRLCNPENALTNVWHVLDIVEGSPAQDSGLVPFGDWIIGYAGGILRGENDLYSIVEEHEGRPLRLFVYNADYEVTREVVIVPNRSWGSGDGLLGCSIGFGLLHRIPKTSTQTNISHYLPSETSSAADSRTNNVVDVNNDS
;
A
#
# COMPACT_ATOMS: atom_id res chain seq x y z
N MET A 1 21.31 12.61 -3.67
CA MET A 1 20.93 11.34 -4.30
C MET A 1 20.58 10.38 -3.16
N GLY A 2 19.36 10.01 -2.82
CA GLY A 2 18.01 10.09 -3.40
C GLY A 2 17.31 8.91 -2.71
N VAL A 3 16.16 9.12 -2.05
CA VAL A 3 15.39 8.00 -1.47
C VAL A 3 14.81 7.22 -2.64
N TRP A 4 15.15 5.94 -2.79
CA TRP A 4 14.69 5.13 -3.90
C TRP A 4 13.33 4.50 -3.59
N VAL A 5 12.31 5.04 -4.24
CA VAL A 5 11.11 4.34 -4.69
C VAL A 5 11.21 4.38 -6.22
N GLU A 6 11.49 3.26 -6.88
CA GLU A 6 11.64 3.24 -8.34
C GLU A 6 10.25 3.28 -9.00
N TRP A 7 10.00 4.33 -9.81
CA TRP A 7 8.87 4.43 -10.73
C TRP A 7 9.41 4.40 -12.16
N PRO A 8 8.78 3.68 -13.11
CA PRO A 8 9.28 3.59 -14.48
C PRO A 8 9.26 4.97 -15.13
N SER A 9 10.41 5.37 -15.66
CA SER A 9 10.59 6.58 -16.47
C SER A 9 9.71 6.49 -17.72
N SER A 10 9.07 7.60 -18.09
CA SER A 10 8.17 7.74 -19.24
C SER A 10 8.91 7.84 -20.59
N GLU A 11 9.89 6.97 -20.84
CA GLU A 11 10.60 6.90 -22.11
C GLU A 11 10.62 5.46 -22.63
N ALA A 12 9.54 5.08 -23.30
CA ALA A 12 9.52 4.00 -24.28
C ALA A 12 8.48 4.31 -25.36
N GLU A 13 8.59 5.49 -25.99
CA GLU A 13 8.13 5.65 -27.37
C GLU A 13 9.27 5.22 -28.30
N SER A 14 9.11 4.09 -28.99
CA SER A 14 9.22 4.02 -30.45
C SER A 14 9.31 2.60 -30.98
N ALA A 15 8.76 2.46 -32.19
CA ALA A 15 8.85 1.37 -33.16
C ALA A 15 7.96 0.15 -32.91
N TRP A 16 6.87 0.04 -33.67
CA TRP A 16 6.71 -0.92 -34.80
C TRP A 16 5.64 -0.37 -35.80
N PRO A 17 5.65 -0.81 -37.07
CA PRO A 17 5.31 0.02 -38.23
C PRO A 17 3.87 -0.07 -38.73
N ASP A 18 3.57 0.88 -39.63
CA ASP A 18 2.41 0.98 -40.51
C ASP A 18 1.94 -0.35 -41.10
N GLN A 19 0.63 -0.59 -41.02
CA GLN A 19 -0.25 -0.96 -42.15
C GLN A 19 -1.66 -1.31 -41.61
N PHE A 20 -2.67 -0.51 -41.97
CA PHE A 20 -3.82 -0.94 -42.77
C PHE A 20 -4.82 0.22 -42.93
N SER A 21 -5.18 0.45 -44.18
CA SER A 21 -5.94 1.59 -44.70
C SER A 21 -7.44 1.52 -44.46
N LEU A 22 -8.01 2.70 -44.22
CA LEU A 22 -9.25 3.29 -44.79
C LEU A 22 -10.58 2.54 -44.63
N LEU A 23 -11.58 3.25 -44.06
CA LEU A 23 -12.78 3.68 -44.81
C LEU A 23 -13.49 4.82 -44.08
N GLU A 24 -14.03 5.74 -44.88
CA GLU A 24 -14.40 7.13 -44.59
C GLU A 24 -15.75 7.30 -43.87
N ALA A 25 -15.93 8.45 -43.21
CA ALA A 25 -17.25 8.98 -42.82
C ALA A 25 -17.45 10.39 -43.41
N PRO A 26 -18.62 10.72 -44.01
CA PRO A 26 -18.88 12.07 -44.49
C PRO A 26 -19.72 12.93 -43.53
N THR A 27 -19.12 14.07 -43.17
CA THR A 27 -19.66 15.46 -43.13
C THR A 27 -21.05 15.84 -42.58
N LYS A 28 -20.97 16.86 -41.71
CA LYS A 28 -21.69 18.16 -41.65
C LYS A 28 -22.97 18.35 -40.82
N ILE A 29 -22.87 19.42 -40.02
CA ILE A 29 -23.80 20.12 -39.11
C ILE A 29 -24.86 20.90 -39.94
N PRO A 30 -26.05 21.21 -39.37
CA PRO A 30 -26.25 22.56 -38.82
C PRO A 30 -27.11 22.63 -37.52
N ARG A 31 -26.88 23.69 -36.72
CA ARG A 31 -27.70 24.18 -35.58
C ARG A 31 -28.80 25.13 -36.11
N PRO A 32 -29.97 25.33 -35.45
CA PRO A 32 -30.09 26.42 -34.44
C PRO A 32 -31.12 26.23 -33.29
N THR A 33 -30.74 26.78 -32.12
CA THR A 33 -31.48 27.59 -31.10
C THR A 33 -32.80 27.11 -30.43
N LEU A 34 -32.81 27.06 -29.08
CA LEU A 34 -33.59 27.90 -28.13
C LEU A 34 -33.55 27.33 -26.69
N GLU A 35 -33.13 28.14 -25.71
CA GLU A 35 -33.20 27.87 -24.27
C GLU A 35 -34.65 27.94 -23.74
N PRO A 36 -34.90 27.34 -22.56
CA PRO A 36 -35.37 28.21 -21.47
C PRO A 36 -34.64 27.97 -20.14
N LYS A 37 -34.39 29.09 -19.46
CA LYS A 37 -33.82 29.25 -18.13
C LYS A 37 -34.68 28.57 -17.06
N HIS A 38 -34.07 27.77 -16.18
CA HIS A 38 -34.64 27.43 -14.88
C HIS A 38 -33.62 27.74 -13.78
N ASN A 39 -33.93 28.77 -12.98
CA ASN A 39 -33.27 29.08 -11.73
C ASN A 39 -33.71 28.07 -10.67
N HIS A 40 -32.78 27.25 -10.19
CA HIS A 40 -32.90 26.59 -8.89
C HIS A 40 -31.68 26.92 -8.04
N ASN A 41 -31.90 27.81 -7.06
CA ASN A 41 -31.06 27.92 -5.87
C ASN A 41 -31.04 26.56 -5.19
N LYS A 42 -29.98 25.76 -5.41
CA LYS A 42 -29.69 24.61 -4.56
C LYS A 42 -28.93 25.12 -3.34
N LEU A 43 -29.54 24.95 -2.15
CA LEU A 43 -28.80 24.98 -0.90
C LEU A 43 -27.62 24.00 -0.99
N PRO A 44 -26.46 24.31 -0.36
CA PRO A 44 -25.36 23.35 -0.35
C PRO A 44 -25.80 22.10 0.42
N ASP A 45 -25.86 20.97 -0.29
CA ASP A 45 -26.02 19.63 0.29
C ASP A 45 -24.82 19.40 1.23
N ASN A 46 -25.04 19.51 2.54
CA ASN A 46 -24.07 19.11 3.56
C ASN A 46 -23.98 17.58 3.59
N ARG A 47 -23.25 17.00 2.62
CA ARG A 47 -22.89 15.58 2.62
C ARG A 47 -21.66 15.41 3.52
N SER A 48 -21.88 14.81 4.68
CA SER A 48 -20.85 14.23 5.54
C SER A 48 -19.91 13.35 4.71
N SER A 49 -18.64 13.77 4.64
CA SER A 49 -17.59 13.15 3.83
C SER A 49 -17.26 11.75 4.35
N SER A 50 -17.90 10.72 3.79
CA SER A 50 -17.24 9.42 3.61
C SER A 50 -16.37 9.55 2.37
N GLN A 51 -15.25 10.26 2.51
CA GLN A 51 -14.29 10.36 1.42
C GLN A 51 -13.70 8.97 1.20
N LEU A 52 -14.10 8.33 0.10
CA LEU A 52 -13.46 7.15 -0.42
C LEU A 52 -11.95 7.45 -0.51
N MET A 53 -11.14 6.75 0.29
CA MET A 53 -9.69 6.87 0.26
C MET A 53 -9.21 6.28 -1.06
N HIS A 54 -9.10 7.10 -2.10
CA HIS A 54 -8.73 6.61 -3.43
C HIS A 54 -7.24 6.24 -3.53
N LYS A 55 -6.42 6.72 -2.59
CA LYS A 55 -4.96 6.56 -2.60
C LYS A 55 -4.41 6.39 -1.19
N ALA A 56 -3.53 5.43 -1.02
CA ALA A 56 -2.78 5.19 0.21
C ALA A 56 -1.45 4.49 -0.08
N TYR A 57 -0.47 4.63 0.81
CA TYR A 57 0.71 3.79 0.81
C TYR A 57 0.47 2.56 1.68
N HIS A 58 0.27 1.41 1.04
CA HIS A 58 0.20 0.11 1.71
C HIS A 58 1.55 -0.26 2.29
N VAL A 59 1.58 -0.57 3.58
CA VAL A 59 2.79 -1.00 4.28
C VAL A 59 3.06 -2.46 3.96
N LEU A 60 4.13 -2.75 3.22
CA LEU A 60 4.52 -4.13 2.89
C LEU A 60 5.47 -4.73 3.93
N ARG A 61 6.39 -3.91 4.44
CA ARG A 61 7.38 -4.29 5.43
C ARG A 61 7.59 -3.15 6.43
N VAL A 62 7.82 -3.55 7.67
CA VAL A 62 8.36 -2.72 8.74
C VAL A 62 9.67 -3.36 9.21
N ALA A 63 10.77 -2.61 9.17
CA ALA A 63 12.06 -3.08 9.67
C ALA A 63 12.07 -3.09 11.20
N GLU A 64 12.69 -4.10 11.79
CA GLU A 64 12.82 -4.21 13.25
C GLU A 64 13.60 -3.02 13.83
N SER A 65 13.22 -2.57 15.02
CA SER A 65 13.84 -1.44 15.72
C SER A 65 13.88 -0.13 14.92
N SER A 66 13.04 -0.01 13.90
CA SER A 66 12.91 1.22 13.11
C SER A 66 11.91 2.20 13.73
N PRO A 67 11.95 3.49 13.36
CA PRO A 67 10.95 4.47 13.81
C PRO A 67 9.51 4.08 13.50
N ALA A 68 9.26 3.31 12.43
CA ALA A 68 7.94 2.77 12.13
C ALA A 68 7.53 1.63 13.06
N SER A 69 8.48 0.74 13.39
CA SER A 69 8.24 -0.35 14.34
C SER A 69 7.92 0.18 15.73
N GLU A 70 8.69 1.15 16.22
CA GLU A 70 8.46 1.80 17.52
C GLU A 70 7.13 2.56 17.56
N ALA A 71 6.69 3.10 16.42
CA ALA A 71 5.40 3.78 16.31
C ALA A 71 4.19 2.83 16.18
N GLY A 72 4.42 1.51 16.20
CA GLY A 72 3.35 0.51 16.12
C GLY A 72 2.66 0.45 14.76
N ILE A 73 3.43 0.67 13.68
CA ILE A 73 2.95 0.39 12.32
C ILE A 73 3.00 -1.12 12.09
N GLU A 74 1.89 -1.68 11.63
CA GLU A 74 1.72 -3.09 11.33
C GLU A 74 1.90 -3.33 9.83
N PRO A 75 2.84 -4.20 9.41
CA PRO A 75 2.96 -4.55 8.01
C PRO A 75 1.70 -5.26 7.52
N PHE A 76 1.43 -5.13 6.22
CA PHE A 76 0.27 -5.65 5.50
C PHE A 76 -1.09 -5.07 5.90
N PHE A 77 -1.35 -4.79 7.18
CA PHE A 77 -2.64 -4.30 7.64
C PHE A 77 -2.75 -2.78 7.62
N ASP A 78 -1.63 -2.06 7.67
CA ASP A 78 -1.66 -0.61 7.69
C ASP A 78 -1.46 0.05 6.32
N TYR A 79 -2.11 1.20 6.20
CA TYR A 79 -2.08 2.08 5.05
C TYR A 79 -1.79 3.49 5.53
N ILE A 80 -0.71 4.10 5.06
CA ILE A 80 -0.44 5.52 5.32
C ILE A 80 -1.33 6.32 4.37
N VAL A 81 -2.27 7.05 4.96
CA VAL A 81 -3.27 7.85 4.24
C VAL A 81 -3.00 9.35 4.36
N GLY A 82 -2.25 9.78 5.37
CA GLY A 82 -1.90 11.19 5.51
C GLY A 82 -0.60 11.42 6.25
N ILE A 83 0.05 12.55 5.95
CA ILE A 83 1.41 12.87 6.40
C ILE A 83 1.47 14.37 6.68
N GLY A 84 1.90 14.76 7.87
CA GLY A 84 1.99 16.18 8.24
C GLY A 84 0.66 16.93 8.28
N GLY A 85 -0.47 16.21 8.34
CA GLY A 85 -1.82 16.79 8.29
C GLY A 85 -2.42 16.87 6.88
N GLU A 86 -1.66 16.51 5.84
CA GLU A 86 -2.15 16.44 4.46
C GLU A 86 -2.44 15.00 4.02
N GLN A 87 -3.35 14.83 3.08
CA GLN A 87 -3.64 13.53 2.48
C GLN A 87 -2.53 13.12 1.51
N VAL A 88 -2.25 11.82 1.42
CA VAL A 88 -1.23 11.30 0.49
C VAL A 88 -1.62 11.50 -0.97
N THR A 89 -0.64 11.87 -1.78
CA THR A 89 -0.75 12.04 -3.24
C THR A 89 -0.06 10.88 -3.96
N GLU A 90 -0.05 10.89 -5.30
CA GLU A 90 0.65 9.86 -6.09
C GLU A 90 2.17 10.03 -6.10
N ASP A 91 2.66 11.17 -5.63
CA ASP A 91 4.06 11.55 -5.77
C ASP A 91 4.90 11.01 -4.60
N GLY A 92 5.41 9.79 -4.81
CA GLY A 92 6.36 9.16 -3.89
C GLY A 92 7.67 9.94 -3.72
N GLU A 93 8.09 10.73 -4.71
CA GLU A 93 9.29 11.56 -4.60
C GLU A 93 9.06 12.74 -3.65
N THR A 94 7.87 13.33 -3.70
CA THR A 94 7.49 14.39 -2.75
C THR A 94 7.40 13.86 -1.32
N LEU A 95 6.87 12.65 -1.11
CA LEU A 95 6.96 11.99 0.20
C LEU A 95 8.41 11.81 0.65
N ALA A 96 9.25 11.25 -0.22
CA ALA A 96 10.68 11.04 0.07
C ALA A 96 11.39 12.35 0.48
N ARG A 97 11.19 13.41 -0.29
CA ARG A 97 11.79 14.73 -0.06
C ARG A 97 11.32 15.32 1.28
N TRP A 98 10.03 15.25 1.55
CA TRP A 98 9.46 15.76 2.79
C TRP A 98 9.99 15.00 4.02
N LEU A 99 10.15 13.67 3.92
CA LEU A 99 10.76 12.86 4.99
C LEU A 99 12.22 13.27 5.22
N ASP A 100 12.98 13.53 4.16
CA ASP A 100 14.35 14.03 4.25
C ASP A 100 14.43 15.39 4.96
N GLU A 101 13.54 16.33 4.65
CA GLU A 101 13.46 17.65 5.31
C GLU A 101 12.99 17.58 6.77
N SER A 102 12.33 16.47 7.12
CA SER A 102 11.79 16.19 8.45
C SER A 102 12.70 15.31 9.31
N GLU A 103 13.90 14.96 8.84
CA GLU A 103 14.85 14.16 9.61
C GLU A 103 15.17 14.81 10.97
N GLY A 104 15.09 14.02 12.04
CA GLY A 104 15.27 14.45 13.43
C GLY A 104 14.08 15.20 14.03
N LYS A 105 13.02 15.49 13.27
CA LYS A 105 11.81 16.16 13.77
C LYS A 105 10.70 15.15 14.03
N THR A 106 9.85 15.42 15.02
CA THR A 106 8.64 14.62 15.21
C THR A 106 7.63 14.96 14.13
N ILE A 107 7.24 13.95 13.36
CA ILE A 107 6.20 14.02 12.36
C ILE A 107 4.92 13.33 12.85
N THR A 108 3.83 13.59 12.15
CA THR A 108 2.55 12.93 12.36
C THR A 108 2.14 12.18 11.09
N LEU A 109 1.74 10.93 11.23
CA LEU A 109 1.18 10.10 10.16
C LEU A 109 -0.26 9.73 10.51
N GLN A 110 -1.14 9.78 9.53
CA GLN A 110 -2.47 9.17 9.59
C GLN A 110 -2.40 7.79 8.96
N VAL A 111 -2.79 6.78 9.73
CA VAL A 111 -2.68 5.37 9.36
C VAL A 111 -4.06 4.73 9.45
N TYR A 112 -4.56 4.22 8.33
CA TYR A 112 -5.73 3.37 8.30
C TYR A 112 -5.31 1.91 8.53
N SER A 113 -5.94 1.24 9.51
CA SER A 113 -5.76 -0.20 9.74
C SER A 113 -6.90 -0.98 9.11
N SER A 114 -6.59 -1.89 8.18
CA SER A 114 -7.60 -2.80 7.62
C SER A 114 -8.07 -3.86 8.64
N ARG A 115 -7.28 -4.13 9.68
CA ARG A 115 -7.66 -5.04 10.77
C ARG A 115 -8.71 -4.39 11.68
N LYS A 116 -8.47 -3.16 12.11
CA LYS A 116 -9.35 -2.43 13.06
C LYS A 116 -10.43 -1.60 12.38
N GLN A 117 -10.34 -1.41 11.06
CA GLN A 117 -11.23 -0.56 10.27
C GLN A 117 -11.31 0.88 10.79
N GLU A 118 -10.18 1.42 11.27
CA GLU A 118 -10.09 2.76 11.85
C GLU A 118 -8.88 3.52 11.31
N VAL A 119 -8.96 4.85 11.34
CA VAL A 119 -7.82 5.74 11.10
C VAL A 119 -7.27 6.20 12.45
N ARG A 120 -5.97 6.03 12.65
CA ARG A 120 -5.26 6.51 13.83
C ARG A 120 -4.16 7.47 13.46
N THR A 121 -3.90 8.41 14.36
CA THR A 121 -2.81 9.37 14.25
C THR A 121 -1.64 8.88 15.08
N ILE A 122 -0.50 8.63 14.43
CA ILE A 122 0.74 8.23 15.11
C ILE A 122 1.79 9.33 14.98
N ARG A 123 2.67 9.41 15.98
CA ARG A 123 3.84 10.28 15.97
C ARG A 123 5.10 9.43 15.83
N THR A 124 5.99 9.82 14.95
CA THR A 124 7.30 9.16 14.75
C THR A 124 8.34 10.21 14.40
N SER A 125 9.62 9.85 14.47
CA SER A 125 10.73 10.75 14.16
C SER A 125 11.61 10.11 13.08
N PRO A 126 11.59 10.61 11.83
CA PRO A 126 12.45 10.10 10.77
C PRO A 126 13.92 10.24 11.18
N ASN A 127 14.69 9.15 11.11
CA ASN A 127 16.09 9.11 11.51
C ASN A 127 16.82 8.05 10.68
N ARG A 128 18.13 8.20 10.47
CA ARG A 128 18.98 7.21 9.79
C ARG A 128 19.91 6.44 10.71
N GLN A 129 20.01 6.87 11.96
CA GLN A 129 20.90 6.22 12.92
C GLN A 129 20.41 4.81 13.29
N TRP A 130 19.10 4.53 13.20
CA TRP A 130 18.54 3.20 13.52
C TRP A 130 19.06 2.09 12.60
N SER A 131 19.45 2.42 11.36
CA SER A 131 19.99 1.47 10.39
C SER A 131 21.52 1.45 10.36
N SER A 132 22.19 2.22 11.22
CA SER A 132 23.65 2.21 11.26
C SER A 132 24.12 0.89 11.87
N PRO A 133 24.98 0.13 11.18
CA PRO A 133 25.55 -1.06 11.79
C PRO A 133 26.32 -0.68 13.07
N PRO A 134 26.37 -1.56 14.08
CA PRO A 134 27.26 -1.35 15.21
C PRO A 134 28.69 -1.19 14.69
N SER A 135 29.47 -0.28 15.30
CA SER A 135 30.79 0.21 14.87
C SER A 135 31.87 -0.85 14.55
N ASN A 136 31.55 -2.13 14.72
CA ASN A 136 32.45 -3.27 14.60
C ASN A 136 32.24 -4.08 13.31
N SER A 137 31.21 -3.82 12.51
CA SER A 137 31.05 -4.49 11.21
C SER A 137 31.62 -3.63 10.09
N ARG A 138 32.72 -4.11 9.48
CA ARG A 138 33.25 -3.60 8.21
C ARG A 138 32.31 -4.02 7.08
N SER A 139 31.15 -3.40 6.98
CA SER A 139 30.35 -3.47 5.76
C SER A 139 30.92 -2.45 4.78
N GLU A 140 31.26 -2.92 3.57
CA GLU A 140 31.52 -2.06 2.41
C GLU A 140 30.50 -0.92 2.38
N PRO A 141 30.90 0.33 2.08
CA PRO A 141 29.97 1.44 1.98
C PRO A 141 28.91 1.11 0.92
N SER A 142 27.72 0.70 1.36
CA SER A 142 26.58 0.62 0.47
C SER A 142 26.30 2.03 -0.04
N SER A 143 26.28 2.21 -1.35
CA SER A 143 25.90 3.48 -1.99
C SER A 143 24.44 3.89 -1.70
N GLN A 144 23.66 3.02 -1.03
CA GLN A 144 22.29 3.29 -0.63
C GLN A 144 22.21 4.10 0.67
N LYS A 145 21.52 5.24 0.58
CA LYS A 145 21.11 6.03 1.74
C LYS A 145 20.12 5.19 2.56
N PRO A 146 20.34 5.02 3.88
CA PRO A 146 19.42 4.26 4.71
C PRO A 146 18.01 4.86 4.76
N SER A 147 17.02 3.99 4.98
CA SER A 147 15.62 4.37 5.15
C SER A 147 15.44 5.23 6.42
N LEU A 148 14.52 6.19 6.36
CA LEU A 148 14.24 7.11 7.46
C LEU A 148 13.26 6.56 8.49
N LEU A 149 12.38 5.68 8.06
CA LEU A 149 11.31 5.12 8.90
C LEU A 149 11.40 3.59 8.99
N GLY A 150 12.16 2.94 8.11
CA GLY A 150 12.20 1.48 8.03
C GLY A 150 10.97 0.86 7.37
N LEU A 151 10.32 1.59 6.46
CA LEU A 151 9.14 1.13 5.73
C LEU A 151 9.49 0.69 4.31
N SER A 152 8.82 -0.37 3.85
CA SER A 152 8.64 -0.64 2.41
C SER A 152 7.17 -0.41 2.08
N LEU A 153 6.91 0.43 1.07
CA LEU A 153 5.59 0.95 0.76
C LEU A 153 5.20 0.67 -0.69
N ARG A 154 3.90 0.48 -0.93
CA ARG A 154 3.31 0.46 -2.27
C ARG A 154 2.15 1.42 -2.34
N LEU A 155 2.20 2.38 -3.26
CA LEU A 155 1.05 3.23 -3.56
C LEU A 155 -0.07 2.38 -4.17
N CYS A 156 -1.27 2.49 -3.63
CA CYS A 156 -2.43 1.73 -4.09
C CYS A 156 -3.73 2.49 -3.82
N ASN A 157 -4.81 2.04 -4.46
CA ASN A 157 -6.13 2.19 -3.87
C ASN A 157 -6.30 1.07 -2.83
N PRO A 158 -6.59 1.37 -1.54
CA PRO A 158 -6.85 0.37 -0.50
C PRO A 158 -7.84 -0.72 -0.91
N GLU A 159 -8.85 -0.42 -1.72
CA GLU A 159 -9.82 -1.40 -2.21
C GLU A 159 -9.19 -2.47 -3.11
N ASN A 160 -8.10 -2.12 -3.79
CA ASN A 160 -7.37 -2.96 -4.72
C ASN A 160 -6.00 -3.41 -4.18
N ALA A 161 -5.63 -3.06 -2.96
CA ALA A 161 -4.31 -3.37 -2.41
C ALA A 161 -4.00 -4.87 -2.40
N LEU A 162 -5.02 -5.72 -2.31
CA LEU A 162 -4.89 -7.17 -2.26
C LEU A 162 -5.13 -7.86 -3.61
N THR A 163 -5.15 -7.12 -4.72
CA THR A 163 -5.32 -7.73 -6.05
C THR A 163 -4.01 -8.28 -6.60
N ASN A 164 -2.89 -7.64 -6.27
CA ASN A 164 -1.57 -7.96 -6.81
C ASN A 164 -0.79 -8.74 -5.76
N VAL A 165 -1.17 -10.02 -5.62
CA VAL A 165 -0.56 -11.00 -4.73
C VAL A 165 -0.45 -12.34 -5.47
N TRP A 166 0.59 -13.11 -5.16
CA TRP A 166 0.88 -14.39 -5.80
C TRP A 166 0.85 -15.49 -4.74
N HIS A 167 -0.15 -16.36 -4.83
CA HIS A 167 -0.37 -17.44 -3.90
C HIS A 167 0.60 -18.58 -4.21
N VAL A 168 1.42 -18.96 -3.23
CA VAL A 168 2.31 -20.12 -3.33
C VAL A 168 1.46 -21.38 -3.17
N LEU A 169 1.49 -22.26 -4.18
CA LEU A 169 0.74 -23.52 -4.18
C LEU A 169 1.70 -24.67 -3.89
N ASP A 170 1.74 -25.70 -4.74
CA ASP A 170 2.65 -26.83 -4.59
C ASP A 170 4.12 -26.41 -4.66
N ILE A 171 4.96 -27.01 -3.81
CA ILE A 171 6.41 -26.82 -3.78
C ILE A 171 7.07 -28.18 -3.99
N VAL A 172 8.06 -28.23 -4.89
CA VAL A 172 8.85 -29.42 -5.18
C VAL A 172 9.97 -29.57 -4.14
N GLU A 173 10.25 -30.79 -3.71
CA GLU A 173 11.33 -31.10 -2.79
C GLU A 173 12.71 -30.82 -3.41
N GLY A 174 13.63 -30.23 -2.62
CA GLY A 174 14.95 -29.78 -3.06
C GLY A 174 14.93 -28.55 -3.98
N SER A 175 13.81 -27.82 -4.04
CA SER A 175 13.66 -26.63 -4.87
C SER A 175 14.13 -25.35 -4.18
N PRO A 176 14.47 -24.29 -4.94
CA PRO A 176 14.72 -22.97 -4.38
C PRO A 176 13.57 -22.44 -3.51
N ALA A 177 12.31 -22.75 -3.86
CA ALA A 177 11.15 -22.40 -3.07
C ALA A 177 11.15 -23.11 -1.70
N GLN A 178 11.45 -24.41 -1.66
CA GLN A 178 11.56 -25.15 -0.40
C GLN A 178 12.74 -24.65 0.44
N ASP A 179 13.92 -24.51 -0.16
CA ASP A 179 15.15 -24.12 0.52
C ASP A 179 15.08 -22.71 1.12
N SER A 180 14.30 -21.82 0.48
CA SER A 180 14.05 -20.47 1.00
C SER A 180 12.97 -20.42 2.09
N GLY A 181 12.30 -21.54 2.37
CA GLY A 181 11.29 -21.65 3.42
C GLY A 181 9.93 -21.06 3.04
N LEU A 182 9.57 -21.07 1.75
CA LEU A 182 8.18 -20.84 1.35
C LEU A 182 7.29 -21.99 1.85
N VAL A 183 6.07 -21.65 2.27
CA VAL A 183 5.07 -22.56 2.80
C VAL A 183 3.97 -22.75 1.75
N PRO A 184 3.73 -23.98 1.28
CA PRO A 184 2.71 -24.24 0.27
C PRO A 184 1.32 -23.92 0.82
N PHE A 185 0.48 -23.26 0.02
CA PHE A 185 -0.90 -22.84 0.33
C PHE A 185 -1.09 -21.82 1.48
N GLY A 186 -0.06 -21.60 2.29
CA GLY A 186 -0.09 -20.65 3.41
C GLY A 186 0.53 -19.30 3.08
N ASP A 187 1.35 -19.22 2.02
CA ASP A 187 2.11 -18.02 1.68
C ASP A 187 1.59 -17.29 0.44
N TRP A 188 1.61 -15.97 0.53
CA TRP A 188 1.38 -15.04 -0.55
C TRP A 188 2.59 -14.12 -0.70
N ILE A 189 3.19 -14.11 -1.88
CA ILE A 189 4.16 -13.06 -2.23
C ILE A 189 3.35 -11.78 -2.47
N ILE A 190 3.71 -10.72 -1.74
CA ILE A 190 3.01 -9.42 -1.75
C ILE A 190 3.88 -8.30 -2.34
N GLY A 191 5.15 -8.58 -2.62
CA GLY A 191 6.11 -7.65 -3.21
C GLY A 191 7.54 -8.17 -3.18
N TYR A 192 8.48 -7.33 -3.57
CA TYR A 192 9.91 -7.60 -3.52
C TYR A 192 10.69 -6.31 -3.22
N ALA A 193 11.97 -6.44 -2.85
CA ALA A 193 12.78 -5.30 -2.44
C ALA A 193 13.21 -4.36 -3.59
N GLY A 194 13.02 -4.75 -4.85
CA GLY A 194 13.54 -4.03 -6.02
C GLY A 194 12.55 -3.14 -6.76
N GLY A 195 11.27 -3.07 -6.36
CA GLY A 195 10.30 -2.24 -7.06
C GLY A 195 8.84 -2.64 -6.86
N ILE A 196 7.98 -2.14 -7.75
CA ILE A 196 6.52 -2.37 -7.69
C ILE A 196 6.12 -3.46 -8.67
N LEU A 197 5.37 -4.46 -8.19
CA LEU A 197 4.70 -5.45 -9.01
C LEU A 197 3.25 -5.02 -9.27
N ARG A 198 2.91 -4.79 -10.54
CA ARG A 198 1.63 -4.23 -11.02
C ARG A 198 0.72 -5.26 -11.66
N GLY A 199 1.28 -6.31 -12.24
CA GLY A 199 0.53 -7.36 -12.93
C GLY A 199 1.16 -8.73 -12.75
N GLU A 200 0.37 -9.77 -13.03
CA GLU A 200 0.73 -11.17 -12.87
C GLU A 200 2.15 -11.51 -13.37
N ASN A 201 2.47 -11.04 -14.59
CA ASN A 201 3.71 -11.34 -15.29
C ASN A 201 4.96 -10.73 -14.62
N ASP A 202 4.81 -9.66 -13.83
CA ASP A 202 5.94 -8.94 -13.26
C ASP A 202 6.75 -9.81 -12.31
N LEU A 203 6.08 -10.69 -11.54
CA LEU A 203 6.79 -11.64 -10.67
C LEU A 203 7.67 -12.59 -11.48
N TYR A 204 7.16 -13.08 -12.61
CA TYR A 204 7.91 -14.02 -13.46
C TYR A 204 9.11 -13.32 -14.10
N SER A 205 8.93 -12.10 -14.60
CA SER A 205 10.02 -11.30 -15.14
C SER A 205 11.13 -11.05 -14.12
N ILE A 206 10.79 -10.65 -12.88
CA ILE A 206 11.83 -10.40 -11.86
C ILE A 206 12.50 -11.69 -11.39
N VAL A 207 11.81 -12.84 -11.45
CA VAL A 207 12.40 -14.16 -11.15
C VAL A 207 13.43 -14.53 -12.22
N GLU A 208 13.11 -14.33 -13.49
CA GLU A 208 14.02 -14.57 -14.62
C GLU A 208 15.25 -13.65 -14.56
N GLU A 209 15.04 -12.37 -14.28
CA GLU A 209 16.13 -11.40 -14.13
C GLU A 209 17.09 -11.78 -13.00
N HIS A 210 16.59 -12.41 -11.94
CA HIS A 210 17.39 -12.83 -10.78
C HIS A 210 17.91 -14.27 -10.87
N GLU A 211 17.94 -14.90 -12.05
CA GLU A 211 18.57 -16.21 -12.22
C GLU A 211 20.02 -16.21 -11.69
N GLY A 212 20.31 -17.12 -10.76
CA GLY A 212 21.60 -17.26 -10.09
C GLY A 212 21.92 -16.19 -9.03
N ARG A 213 20.98 -15.28 -8.72
CA ARG A 213 21.20 -14.16 -7.79
C ARG A 213 20.14 -14.11 -6.69
N PRO A 214 20.46 -13.64 -5.47
CA PRO A 214 19.46 -13.49 -4.42
C PRO A 214 18.34 -12.51 -4.80
N LEU A 215 17.11 -12.99 -4.73
CA LEU A 215 15.87 -12.23 -4.88
C LEU A 215 15.18 -12.16 -3.52
N ARG A 216 14.97 -10.94 -3.02
CA ARG A 216 14.32 -10.70 -1.73
C ARG A 216 12.83 -10.41 -1.91
N LEU A 217 12.00 -11.36 -1.53
CA LEU A 217 10.54 -11.32 -1.57
C LEU A 217 9.97 -10.87 -0.21
N PHE A 218 8.84 -10.17 -0.25
CA PHE A 218 7.99 -9.93 0.90
C PHE A 218 6.83 -10.92 0.84
N VAL A 219 6.68 -11.73 1.88
CA VAL A 219 5.73 -12.83 1.93
C VAL A 219 4.81 -12.65 3.12
N TYR A 220 3.49 -12.62 2.86
CA TYR A 220 2.46 -12.71 3.88
C TYR A 220 2.06 -14.17 4.06
N ASN A 221 2.02 -14.64 5.30
CA ASN A 221 1.47 -15.94 5.63
C ASN A 221 0.09 -15.77 6.26
N ALA A 222 -0.94 -16.42 5.69
CA ALA A 222 -2.32 -16.26 6.17
C ALA A 222 -2.62 -17.04 7.45
N ASP A 223 -1.95 -18.17 7.69
CA ASP A 223 -2.18 -19.00 8.88
C ASP A 223 -1.66 -18.33 10.15
N TYR A 224 -0.52 -17.63 10.03
CA TYR A 224 0.13 -16.92 11.13
C TYR A 224 -0.16 -15.41 11.14
N GLU A 225 -0.80 -14.88 10.10
CA GLU A 225 -1.06 -13.45 9.89
C GLU A 225 0.20 -12.56 10.01
N VAL A 226 1.34 -13.05 9.55
CA VAL A 226 2.64 -12.34 9.61
C VAL A 226 3.20 -12.09 8.22
N THR A 227 3.92 -10.97 8.07
CA THR A 227 4.79 -10.74 6.92
C THR A 227 6.23 -11.05 7.26
N ARG A 228 6.97 -11.66 6.33
CA ARG A 228 8.40 -11.90 6.47
C ARG A 228 9.15 -11.66 5.17
N GLU A 229 10.46 -11.46 5.29
CA GLU A 229 11.34 -11.50 4.13
C GLU A 229 11.71 -12.95 3.81
N VAL A 230 11.66 -13.29 2.53
CA VAL A 230 12.19 -14.54 2.01
C VAL A 230 13.25 -14.20 0.98
N VAL A 231 14.47 -14.71 1.15
CA VAL A 231 15.53 -14.59 0.16
C VAL A 231 15.59 -15.90 -0.61
N ILE A 232 15.20 -15.87 -1.87
CA ILE A 232 15.23 -17.01 -2.78
C ILE A 232 16.31 -16.78 -3.83
N VAL A 233 16.98 -17.83 -4.29
CA VAL A 233 17.93 -17.75 -5.40
C VAL A 233 17.33 -18.54 -6.57
N PRO A 234 16.68 -17.87 -7.53
CA PRO A 234 16.15 -18.53 -8.73
C PRO A 234 17.26 -19.29 -9.46
N ASN A 235 16.98 -20.51 -9.88
CA ASN A 235 17.96 -21.38 -10.53
C ASN A 235 17.23 -22.31 -11.48
N ARG A 236 17.78 -22.62 -12.67
CA ARG A 236 17.24 -23.68 -13.56
C ARG A 236 17.84 -25.05 -13.30
N SER A 237 19.00 -25.09 -12.65
CA SER A 237 19.78 -26.30 -12.41
C SER A 237 19.62 -26.78 -10.96
N TRP A 238 18.38 -26.86 -10.46
CA TRP A 238 18.07 -27.44 -9.16
C TRP A 238 17.51 -28.85 -9.36
N GLY A 239 18.39 -29.84 -9.26
CA GLY A 239 18.02 -31.25 -9.41
C GLY A 239 17.40 -31.56 -10.79
N SER A 240 16.26 -32.26 -10.78
CA SER A 240 15.51 -32.66 -11.97
C SER A 240 14.22 -31.86 -12.19
N GLY A 241 14.07 -30.71 -11.53
CA GLY A 241 12.87 -29.90 -11.57
C GLY A 241 12.81 -28.96 -12.77
N ASP A 242 11.59 -28.58 -13.15
CA ASP A 242 11.34 -27.58 -14.20
C ASP A 242 11.10 -26.19 -13.60
N GLY A 243 11.58 -25.15 -14.31
CA GLY A 243 11.41 -23.76 -13.92
C GLY A 243 12.49 -23.24 -12.96
N LEU A 244 12.29 -22.01 -12.46
CA LEU A 244 13.29 -21.27 -11.70
C LEU A 244 13.17 -21.39 -10.18
N LEU A 245 11.96 -21.64 -9.68
CA LEU A 245 11.67 -21.66 -8.25
C LEU A 245 11.30 -23.04 -7.72
N GLY A 246 10.73 -23.90 -8.57
CA GLY A 246 10.17 -25.19 -8.17
C GLY A 246 8.92 -25.09 -7.30
N CYS A 247 8.08 -24.08 -7.56
CA CYS A 247 6.74 -23.99 -7.01
C CYS A 247 5.72 -23.58 -8.05
N SER A 248 4.47 -23.96 -7.83
CA SER A 248 3.33 -23.45 -8.58
C SER A 248 2.85 -22.14 -7.94
N ILE A 249 2.49 -21.17 -8.77
CA ILE A 249 2.01 -19.86 -8.35
C ILE A 249 0.62 -19.61 -8.91
N GLY A 250 -0.30 -19.23 -8.03
CA GLY A 250 -1.64 -18.79 -8.40
C GLY A 250 -1.79 -17.28 -8.35
N PHE A 251 -2.48 -16.69 -9.32
CA PHE A 251 -2.80 -15.27 -9.38
C PHE A 251 -4.29 -15.05 -9.69
N GLY A 252 -4.83 -13.90 -9.27
CA GLY A 252 -6.20 -13.50 -9.58
C GLY A 252 -7.23 -13.93 -8.53
N LEU A 253 -8.51 -13.93 -8.91
CA LEU A 253 -9.65 -13.96 -7.98
C LEU A 253 -9.65 -15.16 -7.01
N LEU A 254 -9.26 -16.35 -7.48
CA LEU A 254 -9.24 -17.58 -6.68
C LEU A 254 -8.03 -17.67 -5.75
N HIS A 255 -7.04 -16.81 -5.94
CA HIS A 255 -5.76 -16.83 -5.24
C HIS A 255 -5.57 -15.59 -4.37
N ARG A 256 -6.65 -14.86 -4.08
CA ARG A 256 -6.61 -13.73 -3.14
C ARG A 256 -6.47 -14.23 -1.71
N ILE A 257 -5.85 -13.39 -0.87
CA ILE A 257 -5.75 -13.63 0.56
C ILE A 257 -7.17 -13.72 1.15
N PRO A 258 -7.48 -14.77 1.94
CA PRO A 258 -8.78 -14.92 2.57
C PRO A 258 -9.14 -13.70 3.44
N LYS A 259 -10.38 -13.23 3.33
CA LYS A 259 -10.90 -12.18 4.23
C LYS A 259 -11.20 -12.81 5.59
N THR A 260 -10.56 -12.33 6.65
CA THR A 260 -10.92 -12.68 8.02
C THR A 260 -12.33 -12.17 8.32
N SER A 261 -13.13 -12.98 9.03
CA SER A 261 -14.60 -12.84 9.13
C SER A 261 -15.10 -11.68 10.01
N THR A 262 -14.28 -10.68 10.32
CA THR A 262 -14.74 -9.45 10.99
C THR A 262 -15.58 -8.63 10.03
N GLN A 263 -16.91 -8.77 10.17
CA GLN A 263 -17.94 -8.11 9.39
C GLN A 263 -17.68 -6.63 9.16
N THR A 264 -17.64 -6.29 7.88
CA THR A 264 -17.63 -4.96 7.29
C THR A 264 -18.93 -4.22 7.63
N ASN A 265 -18.93 -3.40 8.68
CA ASN A 265 -19.86 -2.28 8.82
C ASN A 265 -19.07 -0.98 8.65
N ILE A 266 -18.85 -0.59 7.39
CA ILE A 266 -18.21 0.69 7.02
C ILE A 266 -19.14 1.90 7.31
N SER A 267 -20.32 1.73 7.92
CA SER A 267 -21.30 2.83 8.06
C SER A 267 -21.29 3.63 9.37
N HIS A 268 -20.41 3.38 10.34
CA HIS A 268 -20.48 4.08 11.63
C HIS A 268 -19.12 4.37 12.28
N TYR A 269 -18.34 5.31 11.75
CA TYR A 269 -17.32 5.98 12.55
C TYR A 269 -17.24 7.47 12.18
N LEU A 270 -17.87 8.31 13.01
CA LEU A 270 -17.58 9.74 13.12
C LEU A 270 -17.06 9.99 14.54
N PRO A 271 -16.02 10.83 14.71
CA PRO A 271 -15.62 11.29 16.04
C PRO A 271 -16.67 12.25 16.60
N SER A 272 -17.01 12.11 17.88
CA SER A 272 -17.86 13.06 18.59
C SER A 272 -17.13 14.39 18.70
N GLU A 273 -17.54 15.39 17.93
CA GLU A 273 -17.07 16.76 18.11
C GLU A 273 -17.59 17.31 19.44
N THR A 274 -16.65 17.70 20.30
CA THR A 274 -16.90 18.47 21.51
C THR A 274 -17.46 19.85 21.14
N SER A 275 -18.72 20.11 21.49
CA SER A 275 -19.30 21.46 21.45
C SER A 275 -19.26 22.10 22.83
N SER A 276 -18.43 23.13 22.98
CA SER A 276 -18.44 24.05 24.11
C SER A 276 -19.36 25.25 23.80
N ALA A 277 -20.39 25.39 24.65
CA ALA A 277 -21.10 26.61 25.09
C ALA A 277 -21.48 27.71 24.07
N ALA A 278 -22.79 27.97 23.89
CA ALA A 278 -23.50 29.01 24.64
C ALA A 278 -24.96 29.22 24.18
N ASP A 279 -25.81 29.44 25.19
CA ASP A 279 -26.97 30.34 25.26
C ASP A 279 -28.42 29.93 24.89
N SER A 280 -29.17 29.74 25.99
CA SER A 280 -30.53 30.18 26.33
C SER A 280 -31.72 30.07 25.34
N ARG A 281 -32.74 29.27 25.74
CA ARG A 281 -34.04 29.76 26.29
C ARG A 281 -35.08 28.64 26.52
N THR A 282 -35.59 28.63 27.75
CA THR A 282 -36.98 28.37 28.22
C THR A 282 -37.64 26.98 28.16
N ASN A 283 -38.06 26.58 29.38
CA ASN A 283 -39.30 25.89 29.78
C ASN A 283 -39.46 24.39 29.52
N ASN A 284 -39.33 23.57 30.57
CA ASN A 284 -40.50 23.19 31.39
C ASN A 284 -40.10 22.37 32.64
N VAL A 285 -40.75 22.73 33.74
CA VAL A 285 -40.76 22.12 35.07
C VAL A 285 -41.55 20.81 35.03
N VAL A 286 -41.08 19.76 35.72
CA VAL A 286 -41.93 18.86 36.53
C VAL A 286 -41.12 18.34 37.73
N ASP A 287 -41.55 18.72 38.93
CA ASP A 287 -41.15 18.18 40.23
C ASP A 287 -41.60 16.74 40.44
N VAL A 288 -40.82 15.92 41.15
CA VAL A 288 -41.33 15.05 42.24
C VAL A 288 -40.19 14.80 43.26
N ASN A 289 -40.23 15.51 44.39
CA ASN A 289 -39.66 15.03 45.65
C ASN A 289 -40.74 14.24 46.39
N ASN A 290 -40.36 13.10 46.99
CA ASN A 290 -40.73 12.73 48.36
C ASN A 290 -39.91 11.49 48.75
N ASP A 291 -38.94 11.64 49.65
CA ASP A 291 -39.09 11.51 51.11
C ASP A 291 -39.21 10.06 51.57
N SER A 292 -38.09 9.51 52.05
CA SER A 292 -37.84 9.19 53.47
C SER A 292 -36.45 8.56 53.63
#